data_AF-A0AAD8E564-F1
#
_entry.id   AF-A0AAD8E564-F1
#
_cell.length_a   1.000
_cell.length_b   1.000
_cell.length_c   1.000
_cell.angle_alpha   90.00
_cell.angle_beta   90.00
_cell.angle_gamma   90.00
#
_symmetry.space_group_name_H-M   'P 1'
#
loop_
_entity.id
_entity.type
_entity.pdbx_description
1 polymer ?
#
loop_
_entity_poly.entity_id
_entity_poly.type
_entity_poly.pdbx_seq_one_letter_code
_entity_poly.pdbx_strand_id
1 'polypeptide(L)'
;MAEDLQGNLQNYKLQLQQVEAALTTDPTNEELLKLKVDLEEVIELTRDLIKTQLLELKAAENSAGGSKVEDVTTKLLAAEQPQEEEICTKRDWKVGDKCLAVWSEDGQ
;
A
#
# COMPACT_ATOMS: atom_id res chain seq x y z
N MET A 1 5.66 -14.22 -7.23
CA MET A 1 6.62 -13.24 -7.80
C MET A 1 6.09 -11.82 -7.64
N ALA A 2 4.86 -11.50 -8.06
CA ALA A 2 4.26 -10.17 -7.83
C ALA A 2 4.18 -9.75 -6.34
N GLU A 3 3.93 -10.68 -5.41
CA GLU A 3 3.91 -10.40 -3.96
C GLU A 3 5.26 -9.93 -3.41
N ASP A 4 6.37 -10.45 -3.94
CA ASP A 4 7.73 -10.05 -3.54
C ASP A 4 8.04 -8.61 -3.99
N LEU A 5 7.68 -8.25 -5.23
CA LEU A 5 7.83 -6.87 -5.72
C LEU A 5 7.02 -5.88 -4.88
N GLN A 6 5.82 -6.28 -4.43
CA GLN A 6 4.96 -5.43 -3.63
C GLN A 6 5.53 -5.17 -2.22
N GLY A 7 6.18 -6.18 -1.63
CA GLY A 7 6.92 -6.03 -0.37
C GLY A 7 8.15 -5.14 -0.51
N ASN A 8 8.93 -5.31 -1.59
CA ASN A 8 10.06 -4.44 -1.92
C ASN A 8 9.61 -2.98 -2.10
N LEU A 9 8.48 -2.73 -2.78
CA LEU A 9 7.92 -1.39 -2.96
C LEU A 9 7.59 -0.72 -1.62
N GLN A 10 7.01 -1.44 -0.67
CA GLN A 10 6.76 -0.91 0.67
C GLN A 10 8.06 -0.57 1.40
N ASN A 11 9.10 -1.40 1.24
CA ASN A 11 10.40 -1.16 1.85
C ASN A 11 11.06 0.11 1.27
N TYR A 12 11.07 0.27 -0.05
CA TYR A 12 11.61 1.47 -0.70
C TYR A 12 10.86 2.74 -0.30
N LYS A 13 9.53 2.68 -0.15
CA LYS A 13 8.74 3.81 0.37
C LYS A 13 9.12 4.19 1.79
N LEU A 14 9.38 3.20 2.65
CA LEU A 14 9.83 3.45 4.01
C LEU A 14 11.20 4.13 4.02
N GLN A 15 12.14 3.64 3.19
CA GLN A 15 13.46 4.23 3.03
C GLN A 15 13.37 5.67 2.54
N LEU A 16 12.51 5.94 1.55
CA LEU A 16 12.26 7.29 1.04
C LEU A 16 11.79 8.24 2.15
N GLN A 17 10.80 7.82 2.96
CA GLN A 17 10.30 8.62 4.08
C GLN A 17 11.39 8.93 5.11
N GLN A 18 12.30 7.97 5.34
CA GLN A 18 13.43 8.13 6.25
C GLN A 18 14.46 9.14 5.70
N VAL A 19 14.72 9.08 4.40
CA VAL A 19 15.57 10.04 3.67
C VAL A 19 14.93 11.44 3.67
N GLU A 20 13.61 11.55 3.51
CA GLU A 20 12.90 12.83 3.60
C GLU A 20 12.94 13.43 5.01
N ALA A 21 12.84 12.60 6.05
CA ALA A 21 13.03 13.05 7.43
C ALA A 21 14.45 13.54 7.68
N ALA A 22 15.46 12.86 7.12
CA ALA A 22 16.85 13.30 7.17
C ALA A 22 17.07 14.62 6.40
N LEU A 23 16.48 14.75 5.20
CA LEU A 23 16.50 15.98 4.40
C LEU A 23 15.79 17.16 5.09
N THR A 24 14.81 16.89 5.96
CA THR A 24 14.18 17.93 6.77
C THR A 24 15.16 18.53 7.79
N THR A 25 16.11 17.72 8.27
CA THR A 25 17.16 18.16 9.20
C THR A 25 18.36 18.75 8.45
N ASP A 26 18.73 18.17 7.31
CA ASP A 26 19.88 18.57 6.49
C ASP A 26 19.51 18.70 4.99
N PRO A 27 18.82 19.79 4.59
CA PRO A 27 18.27 19.96 3.25
C PRO A 27 19.34 20.19 2.16
N THR A 28 20.57 20.53 2.55
CA THR A 28 21.71 20.77 1.65
C THR A 28 22.52 19.52 1.34
N ASN A 29 22.13 18.36 1.87
CA ASN A 29 22.85 17.11 1.63
C ASN A 29 22.57 16.59 0.21
N GLU A 30 23.54 16.78 -0.68
CA GLU A 30 23.45 16.36 -2.09
C GLU A 30 23.31 14.83 -2.25
N GLU A 31 23.89 14.04 -1.34
CA GLU A 31 23.76 12.57 -1.37
C GLU A 31 22.34 12.11 -1.05
N LEU A 32 21.69 12.72 -0.05
CA LEU A 32 20.30 12.42 0.29
C LEU A 32 19.33 12.85 -0.82
N LEU A 33 19.59 13.99 -1.46
CA LEU A 33 18.81 14.44 -2.63
C LEU A 33 18.92 13.45 -3.79
N LYS A 34 20.13 12.98 -4.09
CA LYS A 34 20.36 11.99 -5.14
C LYS A 34 19.69 10.66 -4.79
N LEU A 35 19.88 10.19 -3.55
CA LEU A 35 19.27 8.95 -3.05
C LEU A 35 17.74 8.99 -3.10
N LYS A 36 17.13 10.15 -2.79
CA LYS A 36 15.69 10.36 -2.93
C LYS A 36 15.25 10.13 -4.37
N VAL A 37 15.91 10.77 -5.34
CA VAL A 37 15.59 10.63 -6.78
C VAL A 37 15.77 9.19 -7.25
N ASP A 38 16.90 8.55 -6.91
CA ASP A 38 17.16 7.15 -7.24
C ASP A 38 16.06 6.22 -6.68
N LEU A 39 15.61 6.44 -5.44
CA LEU A 39 14.53 5.67 -4.81
C LEU A 39 13.17 5.89 -5.49
N GLU A 40 12.83 7.12 -5.86
CA GLU A 40 11.60 7.43 -6.59
C GLU A 40 11.59 6.71 -7.96
N GLU A 41 12.69 6.75 -8.71
CA GLU A 41 12.81 6.04 -9.99
C GLU A 41 12.62 4.52 -9.84
N VAL A 42 13.26 3.90 -8.83
CA VAL A 42 13.11 2.46 -8.58
C VAL A 42 11.67 2.09 -8.18
N ILE A 43 11.02 2.93 -7.37
CA ILE A 43 9.61 2.73 -6.99
C ILE A 43 8.71 2.79 -8.21
N GLU A 44 8.90 3.76 -9.10
CA GLU A 44 8.10 3.88 -10.34
C GLU A 44 8.29 2.67 -11.23
N LEU A 45 9.54 2.28 -11.51
CA LEU A 45 9.85 1.10 -12.33
C LEU A 45 9.23 -0.18 -11.74
N THR A 46 9.29 -0.35 -10.43
CA THR A 46 8.69 -1.50 -9.74
C THR A 46 7.17 -1.48 -9.86
N ARG A 47 6.56 -0.29 -9.74
CA ARG A 47 5.11 -0.12 -9.83
C ARG A 47 4.59 -0.39 -11.23
N ASP A 48 5.30 0.05 -12.26
CA ASP A 48 5.00 -0.27 -13.66
C ASP A 48 5.18 -1.76 -13.97
N LEU A 49 6.19 -2.40 -13.39
CA LEU A 49 6.39 -3.84 -13.55
C LEU A 49 5.28 -4.66 -12.89
N ILE A 50 4.81 -4.26 -11.70
CA ILE A 50 3.65 -4.86 -11.03
C ILE A 50 2.38 -4.62 -11.87
N LYS A 51 2.18 -3.39 -12.36
CA LYS A 51 1.01 -3.03 -13.19
C LYS A 51 0.96 -3.85 -14.48
N THR A 52 2.10 -4.01 -15.15
CA THR A 52 2.23 -4.80 -16.37
C THR A 52 1.93 -6.27 -16.09
N GLN A 53 2.53 -6.86 -15.05
CA GLN A 53 2.21 -8.23 -14.62
C GLN A 53 0.72 -8.42 -14.30
N LEU A 54 0.09 -7.47 -13.62
CA LEU A 54 -1.34 -7.54 -13.29
C LEU A 54 -2.21 -7.46 -14.54
N LEU A 55 -1.86 -6.58 -15.48
CA LEU A 55 -2.57 -6.46 -16.76
C LEU A 55 -2.42 -7.72 -17.61
N GLU A 56 -1.23 -8.32 -17.66
CA GLU A 56 -0.98 -9.58 -18.36
C GLU A 56 -1.77 -10.75 -17.75
N LEU A 57 -1.80 -10.87 -16.42
CA LEU A 57 -2.65 -11.84 -15.72
C LEU A 57 -4.13 -11.64 -16.06
N LYS A 58 -4.59 -10.39 -16.05
CA LYS A 58 -5.99 -10.04 -16.34
C LYS A 58 -6.36 -10.28 -17.81
N ALA A 59 -5.42 -10.07 -18.73
CA ALA A 59 -5.59 -10.38 -20.16
C ALA A 59 -5.66 -11.89 -20.42
N ALA A 60 -4.93 -12.70 -19.64
CA ALA A 60 -4.99 -14.16 -19.71
C ALA A 60 -6.32 -14.73 -19.16
N GLU A 61 -6.91 -14.12 -18.13
CA GLU A 61 -8.18 -14.56 -17.54
C GLU A 61 -9.43 -14.14 -18.34
N ASN A 62 -9.31 -13.16 -19.24
CA ASN A 62 -10.46 -12.65 -20.01
C ASN A 62 -10.91 -13.55 -21.19
N SER A 63 -10.30 -14.74 -21.35
CA SER A 63 -10.70 -15.73 -22.37
C SER A 63 -11.68 -16.80 -21.85
N ALA A 64 -12.06 -16.80 -20.57
CA ALA A 64 -13.01 -17.77 -20.03
C ALA A 64 -13.99 -17.14 -19.01
N GLY A 65 -15.13 -16.66 -19.51
CA GLY A 65 -16.37 -16.61 -18.74
C GLY A 65 -16.61 -15.36 -17.90
N GLY A 66 -17.46 -14.46 -18.40
CA GLY A 66 -18.09 -13.46 -17.56
C GLY A 66 -19.05 -14.10 -16.54
N SER A 67 -18.82 -13.85 -15.24
CA SER A 67 -19.91 -13.79 -14.26
C SER A 67 -19.44 -13.21 -12.92
N LYS A 68 -20.00 -12.03 -12.60
CA LYS A 68 -20.38 -11.55 -11.27
C LYS A 68 -19.29 -11.42 -10.19
N VAL A 69 -18.73 -10.21 -10.04
CA VAL A 69 -18.48 -9.55 -8.74
C VAL A 69 -18.29 -8.03 -8.94
N GLU A 70 -19.40 -7.33 -9.20
CA GLU A 70 -19.46 -5.85 -9.22
C GLU A 70 -19.56 -5.25 -7.79
N ASP A 71 -18.92 -5.84 -6.77
CA ASP A 71 -19.10 -5.37 -5.38
C ASP A 71 -17.84 -4.74 -4.74
N VAL A 72 -16.64 -4.96 -5.27
CA VAL A 72 -15.40 -4.48 -4.61
C VAL A 72 -14.84 -3.19 -5.22
N THR A 73 -15.04 -2.98 -6.53
CA THR A 73 -14.45 -1.83 -7.26
C THR A 73 -15.12 -0.49 -6.93
N THR A 74 -16.38 -0.50 -6.49
CA THR A 74 -17.13 0.73 -6.16
C THR A 74 -16.73 1.32 -4.79
N LYS A 75 -16.01 0.56 -3.95
CA LYS A 75 -15.56 1.03 -2.62
C LYS A 75 -14.19 1.71 -2.63
N LEU A 76 -13.36 1.50 -3.65
CA LEU A 76 -12.03 2.15 -3.71
C LEU A 76 -12.03 3.51 -4.42
N LEU A 77 -13.03 3.83 -5.25
CA LEU A 77 -13.13 5.14 -5.92
C LEU A 77 -13.72 6.25 -5.03
N ALA A 78 -14.19 5.94 -3.83
CA ALA A 78 -14.80 6.90 -2.91
C ALA A 78 -13.88 7.35 -1.76
N ALA A 79 -12.59 7.02 -1.81
CA ALA A 79 -11.64 7.24 -0.72
C ALA A 79 -10.53 8.26 -1.04
N GLU A 80 -10.77 9.20 -1.95
CA GLU A 80 -9.90 10.35 -2.17
C GLU A 80 -10.64 11.64 -1.84
N GLN A 81 -10.82 11.91 -0.54
CA GLN A 81 -10.62 13.25 0.03
C GLN A 81 -10.29 13.17 1.55
N PRO A 82 -9.46 14.09 2.07
CA PRO A 82 -8.81 14.00 3.37
C PRO A 82 -9.65 14.66 4.48
N GLN A 83 -9.91 13.95 5.57
CA GLN A 83 -10.35 14.56 6.83
C GLN A 83 -9.70 13.81 7.99
N GLU A 84 -8.83 14.56 8.66
CA GLU A 84 -8.32 14.31 10.00
C GLU A 84 -9.48 14.24 11.01
N GLU A 85 -9.21 13.56 12.13
CA GLU A 85 -9.92 13.61 13.41
C GLU A 85 -11.20 12.77 13.63
N GLU A 86 -11.12 12.03 14.75
CA GLU A 86 -12.19 11.58 15.65
C GLU A 86 -13.46 10.97 15.05
N ILE A 87 -13.68 9.68 15.31
CA ILE A 87 -14.68 9.20 16.29
C ILE A 87 -14.93 7.70 16.12
N CYS A 88 -15.22 7.06 17.26
CA CYS A 88 -15.96 5.82 17.42
C CYS A 88 -17.07 5.66 16.35
N THR A 89 -16.76 5.05 15.21
CA THR A 89 -17.77 4.68 14.23
C THR A 89 -18.31 3.31 14.58
N LYS A 90 -19.22 3.31 15.55
CA LYS A 90 -20.35 2.38 15.74
C LYS A 90 -20.30 1.15 14.82
N ARG A 91 -19.44 0.18 15.13
CA ARG A 91 -19.69 -1.17 14.61
C ARG A 91 -20.92 -1.64 15.36
N ASP A 92 -22.05 -1.75 14.68
CA ASP A 92 -23.22 -2.47 15.18
C ASP A 92 -22.86 -3.96 15.28
N TRP A 93 -22.15 -4.34 16.35
CA TRP A 93 -21.79 -5.73 16.62
C TRP A 93 -23.05 -6.56 16.77
N LYS A 94 -23.17 -7.63 15.99
CA LYS A 94 -24.26 -8.59 16.12
C LYS A 94 -23.78 -9.82 16.89
N VAL A 95 -24.71 -10.53 17.53
CA VAL A 95 -24.39 -11.80 18.19
C VAL A 95 -23.85 -12.77 17.14
N GLY A 96 -22.60 -13.23 17.32
CA GLY A 96 -21.88 -14.09 16.37
C GLY A 96 -20.70 -13.41 15.66
N ASP A 97 -20.49 -12.10 15.85
CA ASP A 97 -19.31 -11.43 15.34
C ASP A 97 -18.02 -11.95 16.00
N LYS A 98 -16.99 -12.16 15.17
CA LYS A 98 -15.68 -12.64 15.62
C LYS A 98 -14.84 -11.45 16.06
N CYS A 99 -14.53 -11.36 17.34
CA CYS A 99 -13.54 -10.41 17.86
C CYS A 99 -12.15 -11.04 17.93
N LEU A 100 -11.12 -10.31 17.50
CA LEU A 100 -9.72 -10.65 17.73
C LEU A 100 -9.22 -9.79 18.89
N ALA A 101 -8.78 -10.42 19.96
CA ALA A 101 -8.03 -9.75 21.02
C ALA A 101 -6.54 -9.84 20.69
N VAL A 102 -5.81 -8.74 20.88
CA VAL A 102 -4.35 -8.77 20.84
C VAL A 102 -3.88 -9.47 22.13
N TRP A 103 -3.19 -10.60 21.97
CA TRP A 103 -2.51 -11.28 23.07
C TRP A 103 -1.17 -10.59 23.34
N SER A 104 -0.98 -10.08 24.55
CA SER A 104 0.24 -9.35 24.95
C SER A 104 0.92 -9.98 26.16
N GLU A 105 1.14 -11.29 26.12
CA GLU A 105 1.88 -12.02 27.15
C GLU A 105 2.81 -13.05 26.51
N ASP A 106 3.90 -12.55 25.93
CA ASP A 106 5.22 -13.18 26.09
C ASP A 106 6.26 -12.06 25.95
N GLY A 107 6.57 -11.45 27.10
CA GLY A 107 7.57 -10.41 27.26
C GLY A 107 8.54 -10.83 28.35
N GLN A 108 9.39 -11.81 28.06
CA GLN A 108 10.54 -12.15 28.90
C GLN A 108 11.76 -12.55 28.08
#